data_AF-A0A9X6KBP5-F1
#
_entry.id   AF-A0A9X6KBP5-F1
#
_cell.length_a   1.000
_cell.length_b   1.000
_cell.length_c   1.000
_cell.angle_alpha   90.00
_cell.angle_beta   90.00
_cell.angle_gamma   90.00
#
_symmetry.space_group_name_H-M   'P 1'
#
loop_
_entity.id
_entity.type
_entity.pdbx_description
1 polymer ?
#
loop_
_entity_poly.entity_id
_entity_poly.type
_entity_poly.pdbx_seq_one_letter_code
_entity_poly.pdbx_strand_id
1 'polypeptide(L)' 'MYPTEEQAYLMRKTFGCVRFVYNRMLAERKEAYEKYKDDKEQLKKQKPPTPAKYKAEFEWLKEVDSLALANTQLANCL' A
#
# COMPACT_ATOMS: atom_id res chain seq x y z
N MET A 1 -0.57 16.54 26.77
CA MET A 1 -0.24 15.10 26.87
C MET A 1 0.55 14.72 25.62
N TYR A 2 1.67 14.01 25.76
CA TYR A 2 2.51 13.56 24.64
C TYR A 2 2.59 12.03 24.61
N PRO A 3 2.90 11.43 23.45
CA PRO A 3 3.10 9.98 23.37
C PRO A 3 4.25 9.52 24.26
N THR A 4 4.13 8.31 24.83
CA THR A 4 5.28 7.60 25.40
C THR A 4 6.25 7.18 24.28
N GLU A 5 7.46 6.78 24.65
CA GLU A 5 8.45 6.31 23.67
C GLU A 5 7.94 5.10 22.87
N GLU A 6 7.24 4.16 23.52
CA GLU A 6 6.64 2.99 22.88
C GLU A 6 5.54 3.40 21.89
N GLN A 7 4.68 4.34 22.26
CA GLN A 7 3.65 4.86 21.36
C GLN A 7 4.28 5.55 20.15
N ALA A 8 5.29 6.40 20.37
CA ALA A 8 6.02 7.07 19.28
C ALA A 8 6.74 6.06 18.37
N TYR A 9 7.27 4.98 18.92
CA TYR A 9 7.85 3.88 18.15
C TYR A 9 6.80 3.17 17.27
N LEU A 10 5.66 2.78 17.85
CA LEU A 10 4.58 2.12 17.12
C LEU A 10 4.00 3.02 16.02
N MET A 11 3.85 4.31 16.28
CA MET A 11 3.42 5.31 15.29
C MET A 11 4.40 5.38 14.12
N ARG A 12 5.72 5.52 14.40
CA ARG A 12 6.75 5.54 13.34
C ARG A 12 6.73 4.27 12.50
N LYS A 13 6.59 3.11 13.14
CA LYS A 13 6.50 1.82 12.45
C LYS A 13 5.27 1.75 11.55
N THR A 14 4.12 2.15 12.08
CA THR A 14 2.84 2.19 11.34
C THR A 14 2.94 3.09 10.12
N PHE A 15 3.42 4.33 10.29
CA PHE A 15 3.58 5.26 9.17
C PHE A 15 4.59 4.76 8.13
N GLY A 16 5.69 4.15 8.57
CA GLY A 16 6.67 3.53 7.68
C GLY A 16 6.07 2.43 6.82
N CYS A 17 5.31 1.52 7.43
CA CYS A 17 4.63 0.42 6.75
C CYS A 17 3.56 0.91 5.77
N VAL A 18 2.72 1.87 6.19
CA VAL A 18 1.69 2.50 5.35
C VAL A 18 2.32 3.15 4.11
N ARG A 19 3.39 3.94 4.31
CA ARG A 19 4.11 4.61 3.21
C ARG A 19 4.72 3.59 2.24
N PHE A 20 5.31 2.51 2.76
CA PHE A 20 5.88 1.45 1.93
C PHE A 20 4.81 0.79 1.05
N VAL A 21 3.70 0.36 1.64
CA VAL A 21 2.60 -0.29 0.91
C VAL A 21 2.03 0.66 -0.14
N TYR A 22 1.76 1.92 0.22
CA TYR A 22 1.27 2.93 -0.72
C TYR A 22 2.21 3.10 -1.93
N ASN A 23 3.51 3.29 -1.67
CA ASN A 23 4.49 3.49 -2.74
C ASN A 23 4.59 2.27 -3.66
N ARG A 24 4.50 1.05 -3.09
CA ARG A 24 4.53 -0.18 -3.87
C ARG A 24 3.30 -0.31 -4.77
N MET A 25 2.11 -0.04 -4.23
CA MET A 25 0.85 -0.02 -4.99
C MET A 25 0.90 1.01 -6.12
N LEU A 26 1.40 2.21 -5.84
CA LEU A 26 1.53 3.28 -6.83
C LEU A 26 2.51 2.90 -7.94
N ALA A 27 3.65 2.31 -7.60
CA ALA A 27 4.65 1.87 -8.58
C ALA A 27 4.07 0.80 -9.52
N GLU A 28 3.42 -0.24 -8.98
CA GLU A 28 2.79 -1.29 -9.80
C GLU A 28 1.68 -0.72 -10.70
N ARG A 29 0.88 0.23 -10.21
CA ARG A 29 -0.16 0.87 -11.01
C ARG A 29 0.42 1.70 -12.16
N LYS A 30 1.52 2.43 -11.92
CA LYS A 30 2.24 3.17 -12.96
C LYS A 30 2.82 2.23 -14.01
N GLU A 31 3.44 1.13 -13.57
CA GLU A 31 3.99 0.11 -14.48
C GLU A 31 2.89 -0.52 -15.36
N ALA A 32 1.77 -0.90 -14.75
CA ALA A 32 0.62 -1.42 -15.49
C ALA A 32 0.06 -0.39 -16.48
N TYR A 33 -0.08 0.87 -16.07
CA TYR A 33 -0.52 1.93 -16.97
C TYR A 33 0.43 2.11 -18.15
N GLU A 34 1.73 2.29 -17.91
CA GLU A 34 2.71 2.49 -18.99
C GLU A 34 2.74 1.32 -19.98
N LYS A 35 2.53 0.09 -19.49
CA LYS A 35 2.51 -1.12 -20.30
C LYS A 35 1.25 -1.26 -21.16
N TYR A 36 0.10 -0.80 -20.68
CA TYR A 36 -1.20 -1.06 -21.30
C TYR A 36 -1.96 0.21 -21.74
N LYS A 37 -1.37 1.41 -21.62
CA LYS A 37 -2.03 2.70 -21.95
C LYS A 37 -2.58 2.75 -23.38
N ASP A 38 -1.96 2.03 -24.31
CA ASP A 38 -2.39 1.96 -25.71
C ASP A 38 -3.45 0.87 -25.98
N ASP A 39 -3.64 -0.07 -25.06
CA ASP A 39 -4.67 -1.12 -25.10
C ASP A 39 -5.65 -0.95 -23.93
N LYS A 40 -6.71 -0.17 -24.19
CA LYS A 40 -7.74 0.16 -23.19
C LYS A 40 -8.45 -1.08 -22.64
N GLU A 41 -8.60 -2.14 -23.42
CA GLU A 41 -9.28 -3.36 -22.96
C GLU A 41 -8.39 -4.18 -22.04
N GLN A 42 -7.08 -4.24 -22.30
CA GLN A 42 -6.12 -4.84 -21.37
C GLN A 42 -5.93 -4.01 -20.10
N LEU A 43 -5.92 -2.68 -20.23
CA LEU A 43 -5.80 -1.78 -19.08
C LEU A 43 -6.98 -1.94 -18.10
N LYS A 44 -8.22 -2.02 -18.60
CA LYS A 44 -9.43 -2.27 -17.78
C LYS A 44 -9.40 -3.60 -17.03
N LYS A 45 -8.68 -4.60 -17.54
CA LYS A 45 -8.55 -5.92 -16.89
C LYS A 45 -7.52 -5.92 -15.76
N GLN A 46 -6.65 -4.92 -15.67
CA GLN A 46 -5.65 -4.84 -14.60
C GLN A 46 -6.33 -4.57 -13.26
N LYS A 47 -6.12 -5.47 -12.30
CA LYS A 47 -6.62 -5.30 -10.93
C LYS A 47 -5.57 -4.61 -10.07
N PRO A 48 -5.94 -3.62 -9.24
CA PRO A 48 -5.00 -3.02 -8.33
C PRO A 48 -4.52 -4.07 -7.31
N PRO A 49 -3.24 -4.02 -6.89
CA PRO A 49 -2.74 -4.89 -5.83
C PRO A 49 -3.41 -4.56 -4.50
N THR A 50 -3.57 -5.56 -3.64
CA THR A 50 -4.14 -5.38 -2.31
C THR A 50 -3.05 -5.43 -1.24
N PRO A 51 -3.22 -4.76 -0.08
CA PRO A 51 -2.29 -4.85 1.04
C PRO A 51 -2.02 -6.30 1.50
N ALA A 52 -2.99 -7.21 1.32
CA ALA A 52 -2.85 -8.62 1.66
C ALA A 52 -1.74 -9.33 0.85
N LYS A 53 -1.57 -8.97 -0.44
CA LYS A 53 -0.47 -9.47 -1.29
C LYS A 53 0.88 -9.19 -0.61
N TYR A 54 1.10 -7.96 -0.19
CA TYR A 54 2.37 -7.55 0.41
C TYR A 54 2.62 -8.17 1.78
N LYS A 55 1.58 -8.45 2.57
CA LYS A 55 1.76 -9.16 3.85
C LYS A 55 2.26 -10.60 3.69
N ALA A 56 2.01 -11.23 2.54
CA ALA A 56 2.56 -12.54 2.23
C ALA A 56 4.05 -12.46 1.85
N GLU A 57 4.46 -11.38 1.16
CA GLU A 57 5.85 -11.14 0.73
C GLU A 57 6.72 -10.53 1.84
N PHE A 58 6.14 -9.71 2.71
CA PHE A 58 6.83 -8.90 3.71
C PHE A 58 6.19 -9.11 5.09
N GLU A 59 6.70 -10.08 5.85
CA GLU A 59 6.10 -10.49 7.13
C GLU A 59 6.08 -9.38 8.18
N TRP A 60 7.04 -8.45 8.15
CA TRP A 60 7.09 -7.30 9.06
C TRP A 60 5.88 -6.35 8.93
N LEU A 61 5.12 -6.42 7.83
CA LEU A 61 3.85 -5.71 7.69
C LEU A 61 2.75 -6.27 8.62
N LYS A 62 2.95 -7.45 9.21
CA LYS A 62 2.04 -8.02 10.22
C LYS A 62 2.22 -7.40 11.61
N GLU A 63 3.28 -6.62 11.81
CA GLU A 63 3.62 -6.02 13.10
C GLU A 63 2.90 -4.68 13.38
N VAL A 64 2.11 -4.20 12.42
CA VAL A 64 1.33 -2.95 12.52
C VAL A 64 -0.15 -3.22 12.32
N ASP A 65 -0.98 -2.27 12.74
CA ASP A 65 -2.43 -2.39 12.64
C ASP A 65 -2.90 -2.71 11.21
N SER A 66 -3.79 -3.71 11.13
CA SER A 66 -4.25 -4.21 9.84
C SER A 66 -5.18 -3.25 9.13
N LEU A 67 -5.95 -2.43 9.86
CA LEU A 67 -6.81 -1.41 9.27
C LEU A 67 -5.99 -0.25 8.71
N ALA A 68 -4.92 0.15 9.40
CA ALA A 68 -3.99 1.16 8.90
C ALA A 68 -3.43 0.79 7.52
N LEU A 69 -3.09 -0.49 7.32
CA LEU A 69 -2.66 -1.00 6.02
C LEU A 69 -3.82 -1.18 5.04
N ALA A 70 -4.99 -1.64 5.48
CA ALA A 70 -6.16 -1.77 4.61
C ALA A 70 -6.60 -0.41 4.04
N ASN A 71 -6.40 0.67 4.79
CA ASN A 71 -6.72 2.04 4.41
C ASN A 71 -5.67 2.69 3.48
N THR A 72 -4.54 2.03 3.18
CA THR A 72 -3.58 2.53 2.17
C THR A 72 -4.10 2.42 0.74
N GLN A 73 -5.32 1.91 0.55
CA GLN A 73 -5.96 1.83 -0.75
C GLN A 73 -5.91 3.18 -1.45
N LEU A 74 -5.53 3.16 -2.72
CA LEU A 74 -5.59 4.32 -3.60
C LEU A 74 -7.06 4.61 -3.90
N ALA A 75 -7.78 5.24 -2.97
CA ALA A 75 -9.15 5.67 -3.18
C ALA A 75 -9.21 6.65 -4.37
N ASN A 76 -10.02 6.30 -5.38
CA ASN A 76 -10.63 7.20 -6.36
C ASN A 76 -9.75 8.25 -7.08
N CYS A 77 -8.69 7.81 -7.75
CA CYS A 77 -8.12 8.57 -8.88
C CYS A 77 -7.51 7.62 -9.90
N LEU A 78 -8.34 7.04 -10.76
CA LEU A 78 -8.39 7.23 -12.23
C LEU A 78 -9.82 6.88 -12.67
#